data_AF-A0A929BEI8-F1
#
_entry.id   AF-A0A929BEI8-F1
#
_cell.length_a   1.000
_cell.length_b   1.000
_cell.length_c   1.000
_cell.angle_alpha   90.00
_cell.angle_beta   90.00
_cell.angle_gamma   90.00
#
_symmetry.space_group_name_H-M   'P 1'
#
loop_
_entity.id
_entity.type
_entity.pdbx_description
1 polymer ?
#
loop_
_entity_poly.entity_id
_entity_poly.type
_entity_poly.pdbx_seq_one_letter_code
_entity_poly.pdbx_strand_id
1 'polypeptide(L)'
;MRYEKMNILKVLIIASFIIASFSINSCKKEESEYDVPSIKFITNQDFVHSDTTLKLNDIIKIKIIAKTNSQDALTQLNTTVIKNSVQASIDTGIFVNEIEYVKIFTKGIELSETWSFYVKDRNNRKSETISLTFLRDSVVTYGNIKYVPSVILGAQNNANVGSFYSIKKNKVYTLQQAYESQSLINFVYYYDLIETDENTIASPGANIDVSNFPGDNAITNWTQKNTTRFIEKALSVDEFEKCNNDSLILANTFEFEQGKRKSKNLAPDKIFSFVTQDGKRGLFKVLDINDKETGSVEISIKMQE
;
A
#
# COMPACT_ATOMS: atom_id res chain seq x y z
N MET A 1 30.11 -95.41 0.30
CA MET A 1 31.10 -94.71 1.15
C MET A 1 31.15 -93.26 0.68
N ARG A 2 30.74 -92.34 1.57
CA ARG A 2 30.85 -90.87 1.53
C ARG A 2 30.70 -90.12 0.19
N TYR A 3 29.50 -89.57 0.01
CA TYR A 3 29.26 -88.30 -0.69
C TYR A 3 29.96 -87.15 0.07
N GLU A 4 30.85 -86.41 -0.58
CA GLU A 4 31.27 -85.09 -0.11
C GLU A 4 30.37 -84.02 -0.73
N LYS A 5 29.59 -83.38 0.15
CA LYS A 5 28.81 -82.18 -0.12
C LYS A 5 29.74 -81.02 -0.43
N MET A 6 29.88 -80.65 -1.71
CA MET A 6 30.52 -79.39 -2.08
C MET A 6 29.46 -78.27 -2.13
N ASN A 7 29.47 -77.48 -1.05
CA ASN A 7 28.85 -76.17 -0.79
C ASN A 7 28.08 -75.47 -1.93
N ILE A 8 26.75 -75.63 -1.91
CA ILE A 8 25.76 -74.77 -2.59
C ILE A 8 25.87 -73.29 -2.16
N LEU A 9 26.57 -72.99 -1.06
CA LEU A 9 26.75 -71.63 -0.52
C LEU A 9 27.78 -70.77 -1.29
N LYS A 10 28.68 -71.36 -2.09
CA LYS A 10 29.70 -70.58 -2.85
C LYS A 10 29.26 -70.19 -4.26
N VAL A 11 28.28 -70.88 -4.84
CA VAL A 11 27.74 -70.56 -6.17
C VAL A 11 26.73 -69.39 -6.12
N LEU A 12 26.08 -69.18 -4.96
CA LEU A 12 25.16 -68.07 -4.74
C LEU A 12 25.82 -66.71 -4.47
N ILE A 13 27.12 -66.67 -4.13
CA ILE A 13 27.83 -65.41 -3.86
C ILE A 13 28.44 -64.82 -5.14
N ILE A 14 28.77 -65.65 -6.14
CA ILE A 14 29.35 -65.18 -7.41
C ILE A 14 28.27 -64.74 -8.40
N ALA A 15 27.03 -65.21 -8.27
CA ALA A 15 25.88 -64.72 -9.04
C ALA A 15 25.32 -63.37 -8.53
N SER A 16 25.76 -62.89 -7.35
CA SER A 16 25.32 -61.62 -6.76
C SER A 16 26.24 -60.43 -7.12
N PHE A 17 27.38 -60.67 -7.78
CA PHE A 17 28.37 -59.62 -8.07
C PHE A 17 28.43 -59.18 -9.55
N ILE A 18 27.62 -59.76 -10.44
CA ILE A 18 27.61 -59.44 -11.89
C ILE A 18 26.27 -58.82 -12.35
N ILE A 19 25.36 -58.51 -11.43
CA ILE A 19 24.16 -57.68 -11.68
C ILE A 19 24.22 -56.41 -10.82
N ALA A 20 25.42 -55.80 -10.75
CA ALA A 20 25.64 -54.54 -10.02
C ALA A 20 26.40 -53.51 -10.86
N SER A 21 26.47 -53.70 -12.19
CA SER A 21 27.26 -52.82 -13.06
C SER A 21 26.69 -52.74 -14.47
N PHE A 22 25.42 -52.38 -14.63
CA PHE A 22 24.95 -51.77 -15.86
C PHE A 22 23.83 -50.77 -15.56
N SER A 23 24.20 -49.49 -15.65
CA SER A 23 23.33 -48.39 -16.03
C SER A 23 22.31 -47.88 -15.00
N ILE A 24 22.81 -47.43 -13.86
CA ILE A 24 22.34 -46.14 -13.31
C ILE A 24 22.81 -45.03 -14.27
N ASN A 25 22.18 -44.96 -15.45
CA ASN A 25 21.93 -43.66 -16.05
C ASN A 25 20.86 -43.02 -15.18
N SER A 26 21.30 -42.53 -14.01
CA SER A 26 20.67 -41.37 -13.43
C SER A 26 20.64 -40.38 -14.59
N CYS A 27 19.46 -40.14 -15.15
CA CYS A 27 19.19 -38.84 -15.74
C CYS A 27 19.68 -37.85 -14.69
N LYS A 28 20.88 -37.30 -14.88
CA LYS A 28 21.06 -35.91 -14.52
C LYS A 28 19.89 -35.26 -15.23
N LYS A 29 18.85 -34.88 -14.47
CA LYS A 29 18.03 -33.76 -14.92
C LYS A 29 19.10 -32.73 -15.22
N GLU A 30 19.33 -32.47 -16.50
CA GLU A 30 19.97 -31.24 -16.89
C GLU A 30 19.17 -30.19 -16.13
N GLU A 31 19.80 -29.62 -15.10
CA GLU A 31 19.37 -28.32 -14.60
C GLU A 31 19.50 -27.46 -15.82
N SER A 32 18.40 -27.36 -16.57
CA SER A 32 18.20 -26.26 -17.47
C SER A 32 18.40 -25.06 -16.57
N GLU A 33 19.49 -24.32 -16.77
CA GLU A 33 19.60 -22.96 -16.28
C GLU A 33 18.43 -22.23 -16.92
N TYR A 34 17.28 -22.29 -16.25
CA TYR A 34 16.12 -21.55 -16.66
C TYR A 34 16.46 -20.11 -16.40
N ASP A 35 16.57 -19.33 -17.47
CA ASP A 35 16.86 -17.92 -17.40
C ASP A 35 15.83 -17.19 -16.52
N VAL A 36 16.23 -16.91 -15.28
CA VAL A 36 15.40 -16.15 -14.33
C VAL A 36 15.32 -14.70 -14.80
N PRO A 37 14.24 -13.97 -14.48
CA PRO A 37 14.17 -12.54 -14.77
C PRO A 37 15.33 -11.74 -14.18
N SER A 38 15.69 -10.64 -14.83
CA SER A 38 16.67 -9.68 -14.29
C SER A 38 15.98 -8.40 -13.82
N ILE A 39 16.56 -7.78 -12.79
CA ILE A 39 16.09 -6.53 -12.18
C ILE A 39 17.30 -5.69 -11.76
N LYS A 40 17.24 -4.37 -11.93
CA LYS A 40 18.28 -3.43 -11.48
C LYS A 40 17.72 -2.03 -11.22
N PHE A 41 18.43 -1.24 -10.42
CA PHE A 41 18.20 0.19 -10.30
C PHE A 41 18.68 0.95 -11.54
N ILE A 42 17.96 2.01 -11.91
CA ILE A 42 18.42 2.98 -12.90
C ILE A 42 19.25 4.05 -12.18
N THR A 43 20.45 4.33 -12.70
CA THR A 43 21.48 5.17 -12.05
C THR A 43 21.52 6.61 -12.58
N ASN A 44 20.37 7.18 -12.95
CA ASN A 44 20.30 8.57 -13.40
C ASN A 44 20.23 9.52 -12.21
N GLN A 45 20.65 10.78 -12.38
CA GLN A 45 20.67 11.79 -11.30
C GLN A 45 19.30 12.06 -10.66
N ASP A 46 18.19 11.80 -11.37
CA ASP A 46 16.84 11.98 -10.87
C ASP A 46 16.36 10.85 -9.92
N PHE A 47 17.14 9.78 -9.77
CA PHE A 47 16.77 8.59 -9.00
C PHE A 47 17.84 8.21 -7.99
N VAL A 48 17.39 7.83 -6.80
CA VAL A 48 18.28 7.26 -5.79
C VAL A 48 18.50 5.79 -6.10
N HIS A 49 19.77 5.38 -6.12
CA HIS A 49 20.21 4.05 -6.54
C HIS A 49 21.29 3.46 -5.62
N SER A 50 21.53 4.06 -4.46
CA SER A 50 22.42 3.56 -3.41
C SER A 50 21.88 3.95 -2.04
N ASP A 51 22.31 3.21 -1.02
CA ASP A 51 22.00 3.53 0.38
C ASP A 51 22.43 4.96 0.69
N THR A 52 21.61 5.66 1.47
CA THR A 52 21.86 7.07 1.80
C THR A 52 21.15 7.50 3.08
N THR A 53 21.52 8.68 3.57
CA THR A 53 20.88 9.35 4.69
C THR A 53 19.95 10.45 4.19
N LEU A 54 18.75 10.51 4.74
CA LEU A 54 17.68 11.42 4.32
C LEU A 54 17.10 12.17 5.50
N LYS A 55 16.67 13.41 5.25
CA LYS A 55 15.91 14.20 6.22
C LYS A 55 14.46 13.71 6.25
N LEU A 56 13.76 14.02 7.34
CA LEU A 56 12.33 13.80 7.40
C LEU A 56 11.63 14.56 6.27
N ASN A 57 10.61 13.94 5.69
CA ASN A 57 9.83 14.48 4.58
C ASN A 57 10.56 14.62 3.24
N ASP A 58 11.81 14.19 3.12
CA ASP A 58 12.43 14.11 1.80
C ASP A 58 11.59 13.22 0.88
N ILE A 59 11.35 13.67 -0.36
CA ILE A 59 10.67 12.91 -1.39
C ILE A 59 11.73 12.15 -2.18
N ILE A 60 11.60 10.82 -2.20
CA ILE A 60 12.55 9.92 -2.84
C ILE A 60 11.88 9.29 -4.06
N LYS A 61 12.64 9.23 -5.15
CA LYS A 61 12.28 8.49 -6.35
C LYS A 61 13.31 7.39 -6.58
N ILE A 62 12.84 6.14 -6.60
CA ILE A 62 13.61 4.98 -7.03
C ILE A 62 13.04 4.56 -8.37
N LYS A 63 13.91 4.36 -9.37
CA LYS A 63 13.51 3.75 -10.64
C LYS A 63 14.18 2.40 -10.79
N ILE A 64 13.40 1.38 -11.10
CA ILE A 64 13.88 0.05 -11.45
C ILE A 64 13.53 -0.26 -12.91
N ILE A 65 14.35 -1.10 -13.52
CA ILE A 65 14.04 -1.77 -14.77
C ILE A 65 14.13 -3.28 -14.54
N ALA A 66 13.13 -4.02 -15.02
CA ALA A 66 13.11 -5.47 -14.96
C ALA A 66 12.71 -6.05 -16.30
N LYS A 67 13.30 -7.18 -16.67
CA LYS A 67 13.00 -7.91 -17.91
C LYS A 67 13.00 -9.40 -17.70
N THR A 68 12.15 -10.12 -18.44
CA THR A 68 12.29 -11.57 -18.57
C THR A 68 13.54 -11.88 -19.39
N ASN A 69 14.24 -12.94 -19.02
CA ASN A 69 15.35 -13.48 -19.80
C ASN A 69 14.90 -14.75 -20.57
N SER A 70 13.60 -15.04 -20.58
CA SER A 70 12.99 -16.21 -21.25
C SER A 70 11.83 -15.79 -22.15
N GLN A 71 11.07 -16.75 -22.68
CA GLN A 71 9.82 -16.49 -23.42
C GLN A 71 8.61 -16.25 -22.50
N ASP A 72 8.78 -16.40 -21.19
CA ASP A 72 7.69 -16.23 -20.22
C ASP A 72 7.64 -14.79 -19.71
N ALA A 73 6.49 -14.14 -19.91
CA ALA A 73 6.27 -12.77 -19.46
C ALA A 73 6.36 -12.64 -17.92
N LEU A 74 6.78 -11.47 -17.46
CA LEU A 74 6.68 -11.06 -16.06
C LEU A 74 5.21 -10.98 -15.67
N THR A 75 4.87 -11.56 -14.52
CA THR A 75 3.51 -11.60 -13.98
C THR A 75 3.36 -10.87 -12.65
N GLN A 76 4.47 -10.66 -11.95
CA GLN A 76 4.47 -10.05 -10.61
C GLN A 76 5.65 -9.10 -10.46
N LEU A 77 5.39 -7.92 -9.92
CA LEU A 77 6.38 -7.05 -9.29
C LEU A 77 6.04 -6.94 -7.80
N ASN A 78 6.97 -7.32 -6.93
CA ASN A 78 6.85 -7.11 -5.50
C ASN A 78 7.64 -5.87 -5.08
N THR A 79 7.04 -5.06 -4.21
CA THR A 79 7.71 -4.00 -3.47
C THR A 79 7.50 -4.24 -1.99
N THR A 80 8.58 -4.32 -1.23
CA THR A 80 8.57 -4.50 0.22
C THR A 80 9.29 -3.34 0.89
N VAL A 81 8.75 -2.82 1.97
CA VAL A 81 9.46 -1.89 2.87
C VAL A 81 9.48 -2.47 4.28
N ILE A 82 10.65 -2.43 4.90
CA ILE A 82 10.87 -2.83 6.28
C ILE A 82 11.21 -1.58 7.09
N LYS A 83 10.40 -1.32 8.12
CA LYS A 83 10.48 -0.16 9.02
C LYS A 83 10.48 -0.70 10.46
N ASN A 84 11.62 -0.62 11.17
CA ASN A 84 11.75 -1.10 12.56
C ASN A 84 11.09 -2.49 12.80
N SER A 85 11.45 -3.48 11.98
CA SER A 85 10.93 -4.86 12.01
C SER A 85 9.46 -5.04 11.61
N VAL A 86 8.74 -3.98 11.28
CA VAL A 86 7.43 -4.04 10.63
C VAL A 86 7.64 -4.09 9.11
N GLN A 87 7.09 -5.12 8.47
CA GLN A 87 7.17 -5.31 7.03
C GLN A 87 5.84 -4.96 6.37
N ALA A 88 5.90 -4.12 5.34
CA ALA A 88 4.81 -3.87 4.42
C ALA A 88 5.20 -4.39 3.03
N SER A 89 4.33 -5.15 2.38
CA SER A 89 4.59 -5.69 1.04
C SER A 89 3.40 -5.45 0.12
N ILE A 90 3.68 -5.12 -1.13
CA ILE A 90 2.71 -4.91 -2.19
C ILE A 90 3.10 -5.79 -3.37
N ASP A 91 2.14 -6.59 -3.84
CA ASP A 91 2.24 -7.38 -5.05
C ASP A 91 1.45 -6.73 -6.18
N THR A 92 2.16 -6.31 -7.22
CA THR A 92 1.58 -5.70 -8.42
C THR A 92 1.51 -6.77 -9.50
N GLY A 93 0.29 -7.09 -9.95
CA GLY A 93 0.06 -7.94 -11.11
C GLY A 93 0.43 -7.20 -12.39
N ILE A 94 1.23 -7.84 -13.23
CA ILE A 94 1.68 -7.32 -14.54
C ILE A 94 1.58 -8.43 -15.60
N PHE A 95 1.70 -8.09 -16.89
CA PHE A 95 1.83 -9.09 -17.96
C PHE A 95 2.64 -8.49 -19.11
N VAL A 96 3.97 -8.44 -18.91
CA VAL A 96 4.89 -7.74 -19.82
C VAL A 96 6.25 -8.44 -19.85
N ASN A 97 6.99 -8.30 -20.95
CA ASN A 97 8.36 -8.84 -21.03
C ASN A 97 9.40 -7.92 -20.40
N GLU A 98 9.11 -6.62 -20.32
CA GLU A 98 9.97 -5.60 -19.71
C GLU A 98 9.10 -4.54 -19.04
N ILE A 99 9.58 -4.00 -17.91
CA ILE A 99 8.91 -2.94 -17.17
C ILE A 99 9.93 -1.94 -16.62
N GLU A 100 9.62 -0.66 -16.77
CA GLU A 100 10.18 0.41 -15.95
C GLU A 100 9.18 0.77 -14.85
N TYR A 101 9.63 0.77 -13.60
CA TYR A 101 8.78 1.10 -12.46
C TYR A 101 9.43 2.20 -11.62
N VAL A 102 8.66 3.23 -11.31
CA VAL A 102 9.09 4.34 -10.44
C VAL A 102 8.35 4.21 -9.11
N LYS A 103 9.10 3.98 -8.03
CA LYS A 103 8.59 4.09 -6.68
C LYS A 103 8.89 5.49 -6.15
N ILE A 104 7.84 6.22 -5.80
CA ILE A 104 7.93 7.47 -5.06
C ILE A 104 7.48 7.20 -3.62
N PHE A 105 8.25 7.68 -2.65
CA PHE A 105 7.87 7.67 -1.25
C PHE A 105 8.49 8.87 -0.53
N THR A 106 8.09 9.06 0.72
CA THR A 106 8.57 10.15 1.56
C THR A 106 9.18 9.57 2.82
N LYS A 107 10.39 10.00 3.18
CA LYS A 107 11.10 9.53 4.37
C LYS A 107 10.29 9.78 5.64
N GLY A 108 10.03 8.72 6.41
CA GLY A 108 9.30 8.77 7.68
C GLY A 108 10.21 8.91 8.90
N ILE A 109 9.63 8.79 10.10
CA ILE A 109 10.34 8.98 11.38
C ILE A 109 11.35 7.89 11.72
N GLU A 110 11.25 6.75 11.04
CA GLU A 110 12.00 5.54 11.36
C GLU A 110 13.50 5.75 11.15
N LEU A 111 14.33 5.18 12.02
CA LEU A 111 15.78 5.33 11.90
C LEU A 111 16.32 4.72 10.60
N SER A 112 15.72 3.61 10.17
CA SER A 112 16.08 2.89 8.96
C SER A 112 14.82 2.42 8.23
N GLU A 113 14.81 2.58 6.91
CA GLU A 113 13.79 2.04 6.01
C GLU A 113 14.48 1.29 4.86
N THR A 114 14.31 -0.03 4.82
CA THR A 114 14.86 -0.85 3.72
C THR A 114 13.76 -1.16 2.71
N TRP A 115 13.95 -0.71 1.48
CA TRP A 115 13.06 -0.99 0.35
C TRP A 115 13.66 -2.07 -0.52
N SER A 116 12.88 -3.12 -0.78
CA SER A 116 13.28 -4.30 -1.55
C SER A 116 12.33 -4.57 -2.70
N PHE A 117 12.87 -5.02 -3.82
CA PHE A 117 12.13 -5.26 -5.06
C PHE A 117 12.53 -6.60 -5.67
N TYR A 118 11.55 -7.32 -6.20
CA TYR A 118 11.79 -8.49 -7.07
C TYR A 118 10.65 -8.63 -8.07
N VAL A 119 10.91 -9.35 -9.17
CA VAL A 119 9.87 -9.75 -10.13
C VAL A 119 9.77 -11.27 -10.22
N LYS A 120 8.60 -11.76 -10.65
CA LYS A 120 8.42 -13.15 -11.09
C LYS A 120 7.82 -13.20 -12.48
N ASP A 121 8.13 -14.26 -13.20
CA ASP A 121 7.48 -14.60 -14.46
C ASP A 121 6.30 -15.55 -14.31
N ARG A 122 5.67 -15.87 -15.44
CA ARG A 122 4.53 -16.79 -15.54
C ARG A 122 4.79 -18.19 -14.96
N ASN A 123 6.05 -18.63 -14.95
CA ASN A 123 6.46 -19.92 -14.40
C ASN A 123 6.95 -19.81 -12.95
N ASN A 124 6.66 -18.70 -12.28
CA ASN A 124 7.05 -18.39 -10.90
C ASN A 124 8.57 -18.32 -10.67
N ARG A 125 9.39 -18.20 -11.73
CA ARG A 125 10.83 -17.97 -11.56
C ARG A 125 11.03 -16.55 -11.07
N LYS A 126 11.77 -16.41 -9.98
CA LYS A 126 11.99 -15.15 -9.26
C LYS A 126 13.33 -14.55 -9.67
N SER A 127 13.38 -13.24 -9.91
CA SER A 127 14.64 -12.50 -10.02
C SER A 127 15.40 -12.52 -8.68
N GLU A 128 16.63 -12.01 -8.71
CA GLU A 128 17.27 -11.52 -7.49
C GLU A 128 16.39 -10.47 -6.79
N THR A 129 16.61 -10.29 -5.48
CA THR A 129 15.99 -9.21 -4.72
C THR A 129 16.99 -8.09 -4.57
N ILE A 130 16.71 -6.93 -5.17
CA ILE A 130 17.53 -5.73 -5.01
C ILE A 130 16.94 -4.84 -3.92
N SER A 131 17.78 -4.12 -3.18
CA SER A 131 17.33 -3.28 -2.07
C SER A 131 18.13 -2.01 -1.91
N LEU A 132 17.50 -1.00 -1.29
CA LEU A 132 18.13 0.22 -0.79
C LEU A 132 17.74 0.44 0.66
N THR A 133 18.69 0.87 1.48
CA THR A 133 18.48 1.26 2.86
C THR A 133 18.61 2.78 3.01
N PHE A 134 17.57 3.39 3.56
CA PHE A 134 17.54 4.81 3.85
C PHE A 134 17.61 5.05 5.35
N LEU A 135 18.70 5.67 5.78
CA LEU A 135 18.87 6.11 7.15
C LEU A 135 18.25 7.48 7.34
N ARG A 136 17.72 7.73 8.54
CA ARG A 136 17.29 9.06 8.94
C ARG A 136 18.49 9.89 9.39
N ASP A 137 18.54 11.14 8.95
CA ASP A 137 19.47 12.15 9.46
C ASP A 137 19.37 12.27 11.00
N SER A 138 20.51 12.47 11.66
CA SER A 138 20.57 12.67 13.11
C SER A 138 19.96 14.01 13.52
N VAL A 139 19.94 15.00 12.61
CA VAL A 139 19.26 16.28 12.81
C VAL A 139 17.80 16.13 12.40
N VAL A 140 16.94 16.04 13.40
CA VAL A 140 15.49 15.88 13.21
C VAL A 140 14.83 17.25 13.28
N THR A 141 14.19 17.66 12.19
CA THR A 141 13.35 18.86 12.16
C THR A 141 11.96 18.45 11.71
N TYR A 142 10.94 18.80 12.51
CA TYR A 142 9.55 18.56 12.19
C TYR A 142 8.97 19.75 11.42
N GLY A 143 8.08 19.46 10.48
CA GLY A 143 7.37 20.46 9.70
C GLY A 143 6.23 21.11 10.50
N ASN A 144 5.81 22.27 10.02
CA ASN A 144 4.59 22.93 10.50
C ASN A 144 3.35 22.12 10.12
N ILE A 145 2.26 22.38 10.83
CA ILE A 145 0.95 21.80 10.53
C ILE A 145 -0.09 22.88 10.34
N LYS A 146 -1.04 22.61 9.45
CA LYS A 146 -2.31 23.33 9.37
C LYS A 146 -3.33 22.65 10.27
N TYR A 147 -3.95 23.44 11.15
CA TYR A 147 -5.07 23.00 11.98
C TYR A 147 -6.39 23.62 11.48
N VAL A 148 -7.39 22.77 11.28
CA VAL A 148 -8.76 23.16 10.98
C VAL A 148 -9.63 22.69 12.15
N PRO A 149 -10.08 23.59 13.03
CA PRO A 149 -10.69 23.21 14.31
C PRO A 149 -12.06 22.58 14.17
N SER A 150 -12.81 22.93 13.12
CA SER A 150 -14.15 22.41 12.87
C SER A 150 -14.46 22.38 11.38
N VAL A 151 -14.95 21.24 10.92
CA VAL A 151 -15.53 21.01 9.60
C VAL A 151 -16.80 20.20 9.81
N ILE A 152 -17.94 20.77 9.45
CA ILE A 152 -19.24 20.09 9.52
C ILE A 152 -19.61 19.61 8.12
N LEU A 153 -19.88 18.32 7.97
CA LEU A 153 -20.35 17.71 6.73
C LEU A 153 -21.75 17.15 6.94
N GLY A 154 -22.67 17.49 6.05
CA GLY A 154 -24.03 16.97 6.06
C GLY A 154 -24.13 15.63 5.35
N ALA A 155 -24.96 14.73 5.88
CA ALA A 155 -25.30 13.47 5.20
C ALA A 155 -26.14 13.74 3.94
N GLN A 156 -26.40 12.69 3.15
CA GLN A 156 -26.96 12.78 1.80
C GLN A 156 -28.28 13.57 1.68
N ASN A 157 -29.11 13.55 2.72
CA ASN A 157 -30.41 14.23 2.76
C ASN A 157 -30.38 15.50 3.63
N ASN A 158 -29.19 15.99 4.01
CA ASN A 158 -29.05 17.23 4.76
C ASN A 158 -29.25 18.44 3.81
N ALA A 159 -30.31 19.21 4.07
CA ALA A 159 -30.67 20.35 3.22
C ALA A 159 -29.79 21.61 3.42
N ASN A 160 -29.06 21.70 4.53
CA ASN A 160 -28.40 22.93 4.96
C ASN A 160 -26.87 22.85 4.88
N VAL A 161 -26.31 21.64 4.98
CA VAL A 161 -24.86 21.41 5.03
C VAL A 161 -24.46 20.46 3.91
N GLY A 162 -23.45 20.84 3.14
CA GLY A 162 -22.92 20.01 2.07
C GLY A 162 -22.14 18.79 2.58
N SER A 163 -22.02 17.77 1.73
CA SER A 163 -21.38 16.49 2.06
C SER A 163 -19.92 16.39 1.62
N PHE A 164 -19.44 17.35 0.83
CA PHE A 164 -18.20 17.23 0.06
C PHE A 164 -17.16 18.23 0.54
N TYR A 165 -15.99 17.76 0.97
CA TYR A 165 -14.94 18.62 1.51
C TYR A 165 -13.71 18.69 0.61
N SER A 166 -13.21 19.91 0.39
CA SER A 166 -11.92 20.16 -0.23
C SER A 166 -10.88 20.54 0.82
N ILE A 167 -9.83 19.73 0.95
CA ILE A 167 -8.70 20.02 1.85
C ILE A 167 -7.97 21.28 1.36
N LYS A 168 -7.73 21.36 0.04
CA LYS A 168 -6.98 22.46 -0.59
C LYS A 168 -7.67 23.81 -0.38
N LYS A 169 -9.00 23.84 -0.53
CA LYS A 169 -9.79 25.07 -0.37
C LYS A 169 -10.29 25.31 1.05
N ASN A 170 -10.16 24.33 1.95
CA ASN A 170 -10.74 24.36 3.29
C ASN A 170 -12.23 24.75 3.25
N LYS A 171 -13.00 24.06 2.40
CA LYS A 171 -14.40 24.40 2.10
C LYS A 171 -15.25 23.16 1.92
N VAL A 172 -16.49 23.25 2.43
CA VAL A 172 -17.57 22.28 2.23
C VAL A 172 -18.42 22.71 1.03
N TYR A 173 -18.82 21.74 0.22
CA TYR A 173 -19.55 21.88 -1.03
C TYR A 173 -20.82 21.03 -0.99
N THR A 174 -21.89 21.53 -1.61
CA THR A 174 -23.08 20.73 -1.92
C THR A 174 -22.79 19.77 -3.08
N LEU A 175 -23.67 18.81 -3.35
CA LEU A 175 -23.52 17.86 -4.46
C LEU A 175 -23.32 18.57 -5.81
N GLN A 176 -24.12 19.59 -6.12
CA GLN A 176 -24.01 20.34 -7.36
C GLN A 176 -22.66 21.07 -7.46
N GLN A 177 -22.26 21.79 -6.41
CA GLN A 177 -20.99 22.53 -6.43
C GLN A 177 -19.78 21.58 -6.51
N ALA A 178 -19.89 20.41 -5.88
CA ALA A 178 -18.88 19.36 -5.92
C ALA A 178 -18.79 18.74 -7.33
N TYR A 179 -19.92 18.52 -8.01
CA TYR A 179 -19.96 18.06 -9.40
C TYR A 179 -19.29 19.04 -10.36
N GLU A 180 -19.36 20.34 -10.11
CA GLU A 180 -18.67 21.39 -10.89
C GLU A 180 -17.18 21.50 -10.52
N SER A 181 -16.78 20.98 -9.34
CA SER A 181 -15.44 21.13 -8.75
C SER A 181 -14.78 19.79 -8.39
N GLN A 182 -15.05 18.74 -9.18
CA GLN A 182 -14.72 17.33 -8.86
C GLN A 182 -13.27 17.13 -8.45
N SER A 183 -12.35 17.80 -9.14
CA SER A 183 -10.89 17.74 -8.93
C SER A 183 -10.42 18.27 -7.58
N LEU A 184 -11.26 19.03 -6.86
CA LEU A 184 -10.94 19.65 -5.58
C LEU A 184 -11.39 18.83 -4.38
N ILE A 185 -12.29 17.87 -4.57
CA ILE A 185 -12.94 17.15 -3.48
C ILE A 185 -12.04 16.02 -2.99
N ASN A 186 -11.88 15.90 -1.68
CA ASN A 186 -11.06 14.86 -1.06
C ASN A 186 -11.87 13.94 -0.16
N PHE A 187 -12.82 14.50 0.61
CA PHE A 187 -13.71 13.75 1.49
C PHE A 187 -15.17 13.89 1.05
N VAL A 188 -15.93 12.82 1.21
CA VAL A 188 -17.37 12.74 1.03
C VAL A 188 -17.93 12.09 2.28
N TYR A 189 -18.84 12.75 2.97
CA TYR A 189 -19.54 12.17 4.11
C TYR A 189 -20.95 11.73 3.70
N TYR A 190 -21.37 10.57 4.21
CA TYR A 190 -22.74 10.08 4.06
C TYR A 190 -23.06 9.12 5.21
N TYR A 191 -24.35 8.85 5.40
CA TYR A 191 -24.84 7.87 6.35
C TYR A 191 -25.25 6.60 5.61
N ASP A 192 -24.51 5.51 5.80
CA ASP A 192 -24.67 4.25 5.08
C ASP A 192 -25.61 3.29 5.82
N LEU A 193 -26.84 3.17 5.32
CA LEU A 193 -27.82 2.20 5.80
C LEU A 193 -27.70 0.83 5.13
N ILE A 194 -26.98 0.73 4.01
CA ILE A 194 -26.96 -0.45 3.15
C ILE A 194 -25.89 -1.42 3.62
N GLU A 195 -24.66 -0.92 3.78
CA GLU A 195 -23.54 -1.72 4.30
C GLU A 195 -23.52 -1.74 5.84
N THR A 196 -24.46 -1.05 6.50
CA THR A 196 -24.50 -0.86 7.98
C THR A 196 -23.24 -0.19 8.54
N ASP A 197 -22.52 0.55 7.70
CA ASP A 197 -21.33 1.31 8.09
C ASP A 197 -21.66 2.65 8.78
N GLU A 198 -22.95 3.03 8.78
CA GLU A 198 -23.47 4.25 9.40
C GLU A 198 -22.69 5.50 8.96
N ASN A 199 -22.25 6.34 9.90
CA ASN A 199 -21.45 7.52 9.62
C ASN A 199 -20.15 7.14 8.90
N THR A 200 -20.04 7.55 7.64
CA THR A 200 -18.90 7.20 6.80
C THR A 200 -18.31 8.43 6.12
N ILE A 201 -17.01 8.65 6.32
CA ILE A 201 -16.21 9.53 5.46
C ILE A 201 -15.48 8.67 4.44
N ALA A 202 -15.65 8.99 3.16
CA ALA A 202 -15.04 8.29 2.05
C ALA A 202 -14.29 9.28 1.14
N SER A 203 -13.50 8.75 0.21
CA SER A 203 -13.04 9.54 -0.93
C SER A 203 -14.00 9.41 -2.11
N PRO A 204 -14.05 10.40 -3.03
CA PRO A 204 -14.82 10.26 -4.27
C PRO A 204 -14.51 8.97 -5.07
N GLY A 205 -13.28 8.46 -4.98
CA GLY A 205 -12.84 7.20 -5.60
C GLY A 205 -13.22 5.92 -4.84
N ALA A 206 -14.04 5.98 -3.78
CA ALA A 206 -14.33 4.85 -2.90
C ALA A 206 -15.44 3.89 -3.37
N ASN A 207 -15.90 4.00 -4.63
CA ASN A 207 -17.07 3.27 -5.14
C ASN A 207 -18.29 3.45 -4.21
N ILE A 208 -18.63 4.71 -3.91
CA ILE A 208 -19.82 5.04 -3.12
C ILE A 208 -21.07 4.61 -3.90
N ASP A 209 -22.03 4.01 -3.20
CA ASP A 209 -23.26 3.55 -3.83
C ASP A 209 -24.06 4.74 -4.42
N VAL A 210 -24.64 4.54 -5.60
CA VAL A 210 -25.37 5.60 -6.30
C VAL A 210 -26.60 6.07 -5.52
N SER A 211 -27.19 5.20 -4.68
CA SER A 211 -28.32 5.55 -3.82
C SER A 211 -27.99 6.61 -2.77
N ASN A 212 -26.73 6.72 -2.34
CA ASN A 212 -26.34 7.78 -1.41
C ASN A 212 -26.35 9.15 -2.08
N PHE A 213 -26.07 9.23 -3.39
CA PHE A 213 -26.08 10.49 -4.13
C PHE A 213 -26.62 10.29 -5.55
N PRO A 214 -27.96 10.21 -5.71
CA PRO A 214 -28.58 9.94 -7.00
C PRO A 214 -28.69 11.20 -7.89
N GLY A 215 -29.08 10.98 -9.16
CA GLY A 215 -29.39 12.05 -10.12
C GLY A 215 -28.22 12.44 -11.03
N ASP A 216 -28.38 13.53 -11.78
CA ASP A 216 -27.43 13.94 -12.83
C ASP A 216 -26.04 14.28 -12.27
N ASN A 217 -26.00 14.80 -11.05
CA ASN A 217 -24.77 15.18 -10.35
C ASN A 217 -24.13 14.03 -9.56
N ALA A 218 -24.67 12.80 -9.65
CA ALA A 218 -24.20 11.63 -8.92
C ALA A 218 -22.70 11.41 -9.06
N ILE A 219 -22.05 10.93 -8.00
CA ILE A 219 -20.60 10.66 -7.97
C ILE A 219 -20.21 9.65 -9.06
N THR A 220 -21.11 8.74 -9.44
CA THR A 220 -20.91 7.82 -10.56
C THR A 220 -20.64 8.54 -11.88
N ASN A 221 -21.24 9.72 -12.09
CA ASN A 221 -21.12 10.55 -13.30
C ASN A 221 -19.89 11.47 -13.29
N TRP A 222 -19.08 11.46 -12.22
CA TRP A 222 -17.87 12.28 -12.15
C TRP A 222 -16.78 11.70 -13.05
N THR A 223 -16.12 12.57 -13.80
CA THR A 223 -14.97 12.23 -14.65
C THR A 223 -13.65 12.27 -13.88
N GLN A 224 -13.60 12.99 -12.76
CA GLN A 224 -12.44 13.04 -11.88
C GLN A 224 -12.83 12.61 -10.47
N LYS A 225 -12.10 11.63 -9.92
CA LYS A 225 -12.37 11.07 -8.58
C LYS A 225 -11.06 10.98 -7.82
N ASN A 226 -10.80 11.98 -6.99
CA ASN A 226 -9.64 11.92 -6.10
C ASN A 226 -9.79 10.76 -5.12
N THR A 227 -8.69 10.05 -4.89
CA THR A 227 -8.63 8.99 -3.88
C THR A 227 -7.87 9.51 -2.66
N THR A 228 -8.55 9.47 -1.52
CA THR A 228 -7.96 9.61 -0.19
C THR A 228 -8.15 8.27 0.51
N ARG A 229 -7.11 7.82 1.19
CA ARG A 229 -7.17 6.60 1.99
C ARG A 229 -7.06 6.92 3.47
N PHE A 230 -7.59 6.03 4.30
CA PHE A 230 -7.79 6.23 5.72
C PHE A 230 -7.39 4.98 6.51
N ILE A 231 -6.89 5.17 7.73
CA ILE A 231 -6.68 4.13 8.74
C ILE A 231 -7.05 4.71 10.11
N GLU A 232 -7.93 4.04 10.85
CA GLU A 232 -8.22 4.35 12.26
C GLU A 232 -6.98 4.16 13.12
N LYS A 233 -6.73 5.07 14.05
CA LYS A 233 -5.57 5.04 14.94
C LYS A 233 -6.04 5.03 16.38
N ALA A 234 -5.42 4.16 17.17
CA ALA A 234 -5.58 4.13 18.62
C ALA A 234 -4.78 5.28 19.27
N LEU A 235 -5.09 6.51 18.89
CA LEU A 235 -4.56 7.73 19.49
C LEU A 235 -5.55 8.26 20.53
N SER A 236 -5.02 8.83 21.61
CA SER A 236 -5.83 9.58 22.56
C SER A 236 -6.15 10.98 22.04
N VAL A 237 -7.26 11.54 22.53
CA VAL A 237 -7.63 12.94 22.25
C VAL A 237 -6.51 13.89 22.69
N ASP A 238 -5.92 13.65 23.85
CA ASP A 238 -4.81 14.46 24.38
C ASP A 238 -3.58 14.48 23.46
N GLU A 239 -3.21 13.34 22.88
CA GLU A 239 -2.11 13.27 21.89
C GLU A 239 -2.45 14.11 20.66
N PHE A 240 -3.67 13.96 20.14
CA PHE A 240 -4.12 14.76 19.01
C PHE A 240 -4.10 16.26 19.32
N GLU A 241 -4.61 16.70 20.47
CA GLU A 241 -4.63 18.11 20.84
C GLU A 241 -3.23 18.70 21.03
N LYS A 242 -2.29 17.92 21.61
CA LYS A 242 -0.89 18.33 21.80
C LYS A 242 -0.05 18.27 20.52
N CYS A 243 -0.59 17.76 19.40
CA CYS A 243 0.08 17.75 18.10
C CYS A 243 0.25 19.20 17.60
N ASN A 244 1.47 19.74 17.74
CA ASN A 244 1.83 21.11 17.36
C ASN A 244 2.77 21.21 16.15
N ASN A 245 3.24 20.07 15.65
CA ASN A 245 4.06 19.91 14.46
C ASN A 245 3.72 18.56 13.81
N ASP A 246 4.35 18.23 12.70
CA ASP A 246 3.98 17.03 11.93
C ASP A 246 4.50 15.70 12.52
N SER A 247 5.18 15.70 13.66
CA SER A 247 5.74 14.48 14.28
C SER A 247 4.68 13.40 14.51
N LEU A 248 3.53 13.75 15.10
CA LEU A 248 2.45 12.79 15.38
C LEU A 248 1.83 12.29 14.08
N ILE A 249 1.69 13.16 13.07
CA ILE A 249 1.18 12.79 11.73
C ILE A 249 2.14 11.78 11.09
N LEU A 250 3.44 12.03 11.13
CA LEU A 250 4.45 11.13 10.56
C LEU A 250 4.55 9.81 11.30
N ALA A 251 4.41 9.82 12.63
CA ALA A 251 4.36 8.59 13.43
C ALA A 251 3.13 7.72 13.12
N ASN A 252 2.04 8.34 12.64
CA ASN A 252 0.77 7.66 12.41
C ASN A 252 0.36 7.62 10.93
N THR A 253 1.25 7.96 10.01
CA THR A 253 1.00 7.83 8.57
C THR A 253 1.10 6.36 8.13
N PHE A 254 0.78 6.10 6.87
CA PHE A 254 0.91 4.79 6.23
C PHE A 254 1.26 4.94 4.75
N GLU A 255 1.72 3.85 4.12
CA GLU A 255 1.90 3.83 2.66
C GLU A 255 0.53 3.86 1.99
N PHE A 256 0.33 4.77 1.04
CA PHE A 256 -0.98 5.07 0.44
C PHE A 256 -1.81 3.80 0.19
N GLU A 257 -1.27 2.83 -0.56
CA GLU A 257 -2.01 1.61 -0.95
C GLU A 257 -2.53 0.74 0.20
N GLN A 258 -1.97 0.86 1.42
CA GLN A 258 -2.42 0.11 2.58
C GLN A 258 -3.72 0.63 3.20
N GLY A 259 -4.03 1.92 3.01
CA GLY A 259 -5.21 2.51 3.62
C GLY A 259 -6.51 2.11 2.93
N LYS A 260 -7.63 2.28 3.62
CA LYS A 260 -8.98 2.00 3.09
C LYS A 260 -9.55 3.25 2.44
N ARG A 261 -10.41 3.11 1.42
CA ARG A 261 -11.02 4.27 0.74
C ARG A 261 -12.22 4.87 1.51
N LYS A 262 -12.68 4.19 2.56
CA LYS A 262 -13.75 4.59 3.48
C LYS A 262 -13.23 4.48 4.92
N SER A 263 -13.53 5.46 5.77
CA SER A 263 -13.53 5.37 7.23
C SER A 263 -14.98 5.26 7.70
N LYS A 264 -15.34 4.06 8.18
CA LYS A 264 -16.68 3.61 8.53
C LYS A 264 -16.90 3.70 10.04
N ASN A 265 -18.15 3.65 10.51
CA ASN A 265 -18.50 3.61 11.94
C ASN A 265 -17.81 4.73 12.74
N LEU A 266 -17.88 5.96 12.21
CA LEU A 266 -17.36 7.14 12.89
C LEU A 266 -18.09 7.32 14.23
N ALA A 267 -17.32 7.65 15.27
CA ALA A 267 -17.82 7.93 16.61
C ALA A 267 -17.00 9.06 17.23
N PRO A 268 -17.56 9.88 18.13
CA PRO A 268 -16.81 10.93 18.82
C PRO A 268 -15.49 10.42 19.40
N ASP A 269 -14.48 11.29 19.37
CA ASP A 269 -13.11 11.04 19.81
C ASP A 269 -12.29 10.02 19.00
N LYS A 270 -12.89 9.30 18.04
CA LYS A 270 -12.11 8.47 17.11
C LYS A 270 -11.21 9.35 16.23
N ILE A 271 -9.98 8.88 16.04
CA ILE A 271 -8.96 9.56 15.24
C ILE A 271 -8.57 8.68 14.06
N PHE A 272 -8.53 9.28 12.89
CA PHE A 272 -8.15 8.62 11.64
C PHE A 272 -6.98 9.35 11.01
N SER A 273 -6.00 8.56 10.56
CA SER A 273 -4.96 9.04 9.66
C SER A 273 -5.47 9.01 8.23
N PHE A 274 -5.11 10.01 7.43
CA PHE A 274 -5.43 10.04 6.01
C PHE A 274 -4.20 10.38 5.15
N VAL A 275 -4.19 9.81 3.95
CA VAL A 275 -3.20 10.11 2.90
C VAL A 275 -3.96 10.33 1.59
N THR A 276 -3.79 11.50 0.98
CA THR A 276 -4.35 11.83 -0.33
C THR A 276 -3.50 11.24 -1.46
N GLN A 277 -4.06 11.10 -2.67
CA GLN A 277 -3.34 10.56 -3.83
C GLN A 277 -2.09 11.37 -4.23
N ASP A 278 -2.03 12.66 -3.89
CA ASP A 278 -0.87 13.53 -4.08
C ASP A 278 0.12 13.49 -2.91
N GLY A 279 -0.10 12.61 -1.93
CA GLY A 279 0.83 12.34 -0.84
C GLY A 279 0.67 13.23 0.40
N LYS A 280 -0.32 14.13 0.44
CA LYS A 280 -0.59 14.94 1.63
C LYS A 280 -1.12 14.08 2.76
N ARG A 281 -0.56 14.27 3.96
CA ARG A 281 -0.83 13.46 5.15
C ARG A 281 -1.49 14.31 6.24
N GLY A 282 -2.34 13.67 7.03
CA GLY A 282 -2.92 14.29 8.19
C GLY A 282 -3.68 13.33 9.09
N LEU A 283 -4.24 13.89 10.14
CA LEU A 283 -5.12 13.24 11.09
C LEU A 283 -6.43 14.03 11.10
N PHE A 284 -7.57 13.34 11.21
CA PHE A 284 -8.81 13.97 11.63
C PHE A 284 -9.37 13.29 12.87
N LYS A 285 -9.98 14.07 13.75
CA LYS A 285 -10.70 13.61 14.94
C LYS A 285 -12.18 13.91 14.77
N VAL A 286 -13.03 12.93 15.04
CA VAL A 286 -14.48 13.11 15.08
C VAL A 286 -14.84 13.87 16.36
N LEU A 287 -15.52 15.01 16.21
CA LEU A 287 -15.98 15.84 17.31
C LEU A 287 -17.40 15.47 17.73
N ASP A 288 -18.30 15.35 16.76
CA ASP A 288 -19.71 15.06 17.00
C ASP A 288 -20.35 14.34 15.79
N ILE A 289 -21.44 13.61 16.03
CA ILE A 289 -22.20 12.87 15.01
C ILE A 289 -23.71 13.03 15.24
N ASN A 290 -24.46 13.02 14.14
CA ASN A 290 -25.92 12.96 14.14
C ASN A 290 -26.37 11.85 13.18
N ASP A 291 -26.77 10.73 13.76
CA ASP A 291 -26.81 9.40 13.12
C ASP A 291 -28.05 9.18 12.26
N LYS A 292 -28.14 9.91 11.14
CA LYS A 292 -29.25 9.81 10.19
C LYS A 292 -28.88 10.39 8.85
N GLU A 293 -29.65 10.06 7.82
CA GLU A 293 -29.43 10.55 6.46
C GLU A 293 -29.59 12.08 6.32
N THR A 294 -30.32 12.73 7.22
CA THR A 294 -30.45 14.19 7.31
C THR A 294 -29.45 14.83 8.29
N GLY A 295 -28.59 14.01 8.90
CA GLY A 295 -27.67 14.38 9.96
C GLY A 295 -26.36 14.96 9.43
N SER A 296 -25.33 14.86 10.25
CA SER A 296 -24.03 15.48 10.01
C SER A 296 -22.94 14.82 10.84
N VAL A 297 -21.70 14.98 10.40
CA VAL A 297 -20.50 14.76 11.21
C VAL A 297 -19.75 16.07 11.36
N GLU A 298 -19.23 16.33 12.55
CA GLU A 298 -18.26 17.38 12.81
C GLU A 298 -16.88 16.76 13.06
N ILE A 299 -15.86 17.27 12.38
CA ILE A 299 -14.48 16.82 12.56
C ILE A 299 -13.52 18.01 12.76
N SER A 300 -12.40 17.75 13.42
CA SER A 300 -11.23 18.62 13.39
C SER A 300 -10.10 17.95 12.61
N ILE A 301 -9.25 18.72 11.94
CA ILE A 301 -8.21 18.20 11.04
C ILE A 301 -6.86 18.84 11.39
N LYS A 302 -5.83 18.02 11.55
CA LYS A 302 -4.42 18.45 11.60
C LYS A 302 -3.69 17.81 10.43
N MET A 303 -3.05 18.61 9.58
CA MET A 303 -2.38 18.13 8.37
C MET A 303 -1.05 18.82 8.16
N GLN A 304 -0.13 18.17 7.45
CA GLN A 304 1.11 18.83 7.02
C GLN A 304 0.79 20.06 6.16
N GLU A 305 1.56 21.14 6.31
CA GLU A 305 1.45 22.30 5.43
C GLU A 305 1.88 21.97 4.00
#